data_AF-A0AA46ZZA5-F1
#
_entry.id   AF-A0AA46ZZA5-F1
#
_cell.length_a   1.000
_cell.length_b   1.000
_cell.length_c   1.000
_cell.angle_alpha   90.00
_cell.angle_beta   90.00
_cell.angle_gamma   90.00
#
_symmetry.space_group_name_H-M   'P 1'
#
loop_
_entity.id
_entity.type
_entity.pdbx_description
1 polymer ?
#
loop_
_entity_poly.entity_id
_entity_poly.type
_entity_poly.pdbx_seq_one_letter_code
_entity_poly.pdbx_strand_id
1 'polypeptide(L)' 'MGKIKEIYIKRWDYILYEIDDNKILTVMFFASYIDYPRSFYLEGSELNLNYDELSVLAERIRFNYDDFKNREIIPPIMK' A
#
# COMPACT_ATOMS: atom_id res chain seq x y z
N MET A 1 2.56 -14.82 10.95
CA MET A 1 2.12 -13.47 10.54
C MET A 1 1.77 -12.69 11.79
N GLY A 2 2.39 -11.52 11.96
CA GLY A 2 2.05 -10.59 13.01
C GLY A 2 0.58 -10.22 13.04
N LYS A 3 0.17 -9.55 14.12
CA LYS A 3 -1.20 -9.07 14.25
C LYS A 3 -1.44 -7.95 13.23
N ILE A 4 -2.22 -8.25 12.19
CA ILE A 4 -2.59 -7.26 11.16
C ILE A 4 -3.61 -6.27 11.75
N LYS A 5 -3.23 -5.00 11.76
CA LYS A 5 -4.09 -3.89 12.18
C LYS A 5 -4.33 -2.97 10.99
N GLU A 6 -5.59 -2.77 10.63
CA GLU A 6 -5.99 -1.76 9.66
C GLU A 6 -5.98 -0.40 10.36
N ILE A 7 -5.24 0.55 9.80
CA ILE A 7 -5.09 1.90 10.32
C ILE A 7 -6.06 2.85 9.62
N TYR A 8 -6.13 2.75 8.30
CA TYR A 8 -6.96 3.61 7.48
C TYR A 8 -7.32 2.93 6.16
N ILE A 9 -8.54 3.18 5.69
CA ILE A 9 -9.02 2.73 4.39
C ILE A 9 -9.52 3.93 3.58
N LYS A 10 -8.95 4.09 2.39
CA LYS A 10 -9.49 4.93 1.34
C LYS A 10 -10.01 4.02 0.24
N ARG A 11 -11.33 3.80 0.25
CA ARG A 11 -12.00 2.85 -0.65
C ARG A 11 -11.59 3.11 -2.10
N TRP A 12 -11.31 2.01 -2.81
CA TRP A 12 -10.87 1.99 -4.20
C TRP A 12 -9.48 2.61 -4.47
N ASP A 13 -8.75 3.09 -3.46
CA ASP A 13 -7.43 3.70 -3.66
C ASP A 13 -6.34 2.93 -2.91
N TYR A 14 -6.37 2.96 -1.58
CA TYR A 14 -5.41 2.22 -0.75
C TYR A 14 -5.94 1.88 0.64
N ILE A 15 -5.27 0.94 1.29
CA ILE A 15 -5.43 0.58 2.69
C ILE A 15 -4.07 0.68 3.38
N LEU A 16 -4.03 1.32 4.55
CA LEU A 16 -2.84 1.39 5.38
C LEU A 16 -2.96 0.36 6.51
N TYR A 17 -1.99 -0.56 6.56
CA TYR A 17 -1.86 -1.57 7.59
C TYR A 17 -0.64 -1.32 8.48
N GLU A 18 -0.69 -1.88 9.68
CA GLU A 18 0.42 -2.02 10.61
C GLU A 18 0.58 -3.52 10.94
N ILE A 19 1.78 -4.06 10.70
CA ILE A 19 2.16 -5.46 10.98
C ILE A 19 3.55 -5.46 11.63
N ASP A 20 3.64 -5.95 12.87
CA ASP A 20 4.92 -6.06 13.61
C ASP A 20 5.75 -4.75 13.51
N ASP A 21 5.11 -3.62 13.83
CA ASP A 21 5.65 -2.25 13.78
C ASP A 21 6.03 -1.71 12.38
N ASN A 22 5.76 -2.47 11.31
CA ASN A 22 5.93 -2.01 9.94
C ASN A 22 4.62 -1.44 9.39
N LYS A 23 4.71 -0.28 8.75
CA LYS A 23 3.60 0.27 7.96
C LYS A 23 3.62 -0.30 6.55
N ILE A 24 2.46 -0.76 6.10
CA ILE A 24 2.27 -1.37 4.79
C ILE A 24 1.15 -0.62 4.08
N LEU A 25 1.40 -0.25 2.84
CA LEU A 25 0.41 0.36 1.96
C LEU A 25 -0.07 -0.67 0.95
N THR A 26 -1.31 -1.15 1.09
CA THR A 26 -1.98 -1.95 0.07
C THR A 26 -2.66 -0.99 -0.92
N VAL A 27 -2.14 -0.92 -2.13
CA VAL A 27 -2.63 -0.06 -3.21
C VAL A 27 -3.54 -0.87 -4.12
N MET A 28 -4.70 -0.31 -4.48
CA MET A 28 -5.59 -0.86 -5.49
C MET A 28 -5.11 -0.44 -6.87
N PHE A 29 -4.75 -1.41 -7.70
CA PHE A 29 -4.43 -1.21 -9.10
C PHE A 29 -5.66 -1.47 -9.95
N PHE A 30 -5.82 -0.66 -11.00
CA PHE A 30 -6.91 -0.76 -11.96
C PHE A 30 -6.36 -1.33 -13.27
N ALA A 31 -6.74 -2.55 -13.63
CA ALA A 31 -6.61 -3.05 -14.99
C ALA A 31 -8.00 -3.09 -15.63
N SER A 32 -8.08 -3.01 -16.96
CA SER A 32 -9.30 -2.75 -17.75
C SER A 32 -10.56 -3.55 -17.40
N TYR A 33 -10.44 -4.68 -16.67
CA TYR A 33 -11.57 -5.52 -16.27
C TYR A 33 -11.59 -5.93 -14.79
N ILE A 34 -10.49 -5.78 -14.06
CA ILE A 34 -10.35 -6.29 -12.68
C ILE A 34 -9.45 -5.36 -11.87
N ASP A 35 -9.96 -4.92 -10.73
CA ASP A 35 -9.17 -4.26 -9.70
C ASP A 35 -8.41 -5.31 -8.89
N TYR A 36 -7.13 -5.09 -8.65
CA TYR A 36 -6.31 -6.01 -7.84
C TYR A 36 -5.43 -5.25 -6.85
N PRO A 37 -5.29 -5.75 -5.61
CA PRO A 37 -4.43 -5.13 -4.60
C PRO A 37 -2.98 -5.57 -4.77
N ARG A 38 -2.06 -4.66 -4.44
CA ARG A 38 -0.63 -4.96 -4.21
C ARG A 38 -0.18 -4.26 -2.94
N SER A 39 0.64 -4.93 -2.14
CA SER A 39 1.07 -4.42 -0.83
C SER A 39 2.54 -4.07 -0.84
N PHE A 40 2.90 -2.93 -0.25
CA PHE A 40 4.28 -2.43 -0.23
C PHE A 40 4.65 -1.99 1.17
N TYR A 41 5.88 -2.27 1.60
CA TYR A 41 6.43 -1.64 2.80
C TYR A 41 6.59 -0.14 2.58
N LEU A 42 6.22 0.66 3.58
CA LEU A 42 6.59 2.07 3.63
C LEU A 42 7.98 2.20 4.25
N GLU A 43 8.81 3.08 3.69
CA GLU A 43 10.20 3.24 4.12
C GLU A 43 10.59 4.72 4.25
N GLY A 44 11.61 5.00 5.08
CA GLY A 44 12.20 6.34 5.20
C GLY A 44 11.17 7.42 5.53
N SER A 45 11.11 8.46 4.69
CA SER A 45 10.19 9.58 4.86
C SER A 45 8.71 9.20 4.70
N GLU A 46 8.41 8.09 4.00
CA GLU A 46 7.02 7.69 3.74
C GLU A 46 6.27 7.30 5.01
N LEU A 47 6.99 6.87 6.05
CA LEU A 47 6.42 6.50 7.35
C LEU A 47 5.70 7.65 8.05
N ASN A 48 6.03 8.89 7.68
CA ASN A 48 5.50 10.12 8.27
C ASN A 48 4.49 10.84 7.39
N LEU A 49 4.14 10.30 6.21
CA LEU A 49 3.18 10.92 5.31
C LEU A 49 1.78 10.94 5.93
N ASN A 50 1.07 12.03 5.70
CA ASN A 50 -0.34 12.14 6.01
C ASN A 50 -1.21 11.44 4.94
N TYR A 51 -2.52 11.38 5.15
CA TYR A 51 -3.44 10.63 4.27
C TYR A 51 -3.54 11.19 2.84
N ASP A 52 -3.36 12.50 2.64
CA ASP A 52 -3.36 13.13 1.32
C ASP A 52 -2.06 12.80 0.58
N GLU A 53 -0.93 12.89 1.27
CA GLU A 53 0.38 12.50 0.73
C GLU A 53 0.46 10.99 0.42
N LEU A 54 -0.15 10.14 1.24
CA LEU A 54 -0.27 8.71 0.97
C LEU A 54 -1.12 8.41 -0.27
N SER A 55 -2.10 9.27 -0.58
CA SER A 55 -2.87 9.15 -1.83
C SER A 55 -1.98 9.42 -3.05
N VAL A 56 -1.12 10.44 -2.96
CA VAL A 56 -0.13 10.75 -4.01
C VAL A 56 0.88 9.61 -4.14
N LEU A 57 1.32 9.02 -3.02
CA LEU A 57 2.21 7.85 -3.05
C LEU A 57 1.55 6.63 -3.70
N ALA A 58 0.29 6.33 -3.37
CA ALA A 58 -0.46 5.23 -3.97
C ALA A 58 -0.57 5.40 -5.50
N GLU A 59 -0.85 6.62 -5.96
CA GLU A 59 -0.85 6.96 -7.39
C GLU A 59 0.53 6.78 -8.02
N ARG A 60 1.59 7.27 -7.38
CA ARG A 60 2.96 7.11 -7.85
C ARG A 60 3.36 5.64 -7.98
N ILE A 61 2.97 4.80 -7.01
CA ILE A 61 3.20 3.35 -7.05
C ILE A 61 2.47 2.71 -8.23
N ARG A 62 1.21 3.10 -8.50
CA ARG A 62 0.45 2.60 -9.66
C ARG A 62 1.15 2.88 -10.99
N PHE A 63 1.64 4.11 -11.17
CA PHE A 63 2.22 4.55 -12.44
C PHE A 63 3.71 4.22 -12.60
N ASN A 64 4.42 3.93 -11.51
CA ASN A 64 5.87 3.65 -11.52
C ASN A 64 6.19 2.36 -10.77
N TYR A 65 5.40 1.30 -10.97
CA TYR A 65 5.49 0.04 -10.23
C TYR A 65 6.91 -0.53 -10.14
N ASP A 66 7.68 -0.47 -11.22
CA ASP A 66 9.04 -1.01 -11.28
C ASP A 66 9.99 -0.39 -10.25
N ASP A 67 9.75 0.85 -9.82
CA ASP A 67 10.54 1.55 -8.79
C ASP A 67 10.26 1.01 -7.38
N PHE A 68 9.13 0.32 -7.19
CA PHE A 68 8.66 -0.15 -5.89
C PHE A 68 8.58 -1.67 -5.76
N LYS A 69 8.88 -2.43 -6.83
CA LYS A 69 8.75 -3.89 -6.84
C LYS A 69 9.62 -4.62 -5.81
N ASN A 70 10.76 -4.03 -5.43
CA ASN A 70 11.70 -4.60 -4.47
C ASN A 70 11.16 -4.64 -3.04
N ARG A 71 10.11 -3.87 -2.74
CA ARG A 71 9.45 -3.80 -1.43
C ARG A 71 8.02 -4.32 -1.44
N GLU A 72 7.62 -4.98 -2.53
CA GLU A 72 6.31 -5.59 -2.65
C GLU A 72 6.20 -6.85 -1.78
N ILE A 73 5.06 -7.02 -1.12
CA ILE A 73 4.69 -8.19 -0.33
C ILE A 73 3.80 -9.09 -1.18
N ILE A 74 4.21 -10.34 -1.37
CA ILE A 74 3.49 -11.34 -2.15
C ILE A 74 3.21 -12.56 -1.24
N PRO A 75 1.94 -12.97 -1.04
CA PRO A 75 0.72 -12.39 -1.59
C PRO A 75 0.36 -11.03 -0.94
N PRO A 76 -0.49 -10.21 -1.58
CA PRO A 76 -0.93 -8.94 -1.01
C PRO A 76 -1.66 -9.16 0.32
N ILE A 77 -1.48 -8.20 1.23
CA ILE A 77 -2.18 -8.14 2.51
C ILE A 77 -3.59 -7.64 2.27
N MET A 78 -4.55 -8.52 2.56
CA MET A 78 -5.97 -8.21 2.71
C MET A 78 -6.44 -8.86 4.01
N LYS A 79 -7.18 -8.10 4.82
CA LYS A 79 -7.79 -8.58 6.06
C LYS A 79 -9.30 -8.73 5.88
#